data_AF-A0A7T7KIR9-F1
#
_entry.id   AF-A0A7T7KIR9-F1
#
_cell.length_a   1.000
_cell.length_b   1.000
_cell.length_c   1.000
_cell.angle_alpha   90.00
_cell.angle_beta   90.00
_cell.angle_gamma   90.00
#
_symmetry.space_group_name_H-M   'P 1'
#
loop_
_entity.id
_entity.type
_entity.pdbx_description
1 polymer ?
#
loop_
_entity_poly.entity_id
_entity_poly.type
_entity_poly.pdbx_seq_one_letter_code
_entity_poly.pdbx_strand_id
1 'polypeptide(L)'
;MYWGTWFIFQIASERTFGIFGLRASKSELERHHLFPKAWLMRNGVTEQRNYNQIANFALVKWNDNIVISYKEPKVYLPIYAKRFDDNELEKMRFWHALPENWQEMNYRDFLPERRKLISKVVEEAYKKL
;
A
#
# COMPACT_ATOMS: atom_id res chain seq x y z
N MET A 1 4.69 13.01 -23.64
CA MET A 1 5.80 13.05 -22.68
C MET A 1 5.55 14.17 -21.69
N TYR A 2 4.65 13.93 -20.73
CA TYR A 2 4.32 14.79 -19.61
C TYR A 2 3.80 13.83 -18.54
N TRP A 3 4.35 13.89 -17.33
CA TRP A 3 3.75 13.68 -16.02
C TRP A 3 4.91 13.64 -15.01
N GLY A 4 5.47 14.82 -14.76
CA GLY A 4 6.29 15.05 -13.58
C GLY A 4 5.38 15.09 -12.34
N THR A 5 5.93 14.60 -11.23
CA THR A 5 5.47 14.80 -9.84
C THR A 5 4.12 14.20 -9.44
N TRP A 6 4.06 12.88 -9.37
CA TRP A 6 3.34 12.14 -8.31
C TRP A 6 4.17 10.92 -7.92
N PHE A 7 5.27 11.15 -7.21
CA PHE A 7 6.01 10.09 -6.55
C PHE A 7 5.37 9.82 -5.19
N ILE A 8 5.18 8.54 -4.86
CA ILE A 8 4.76 7.98 -3.56
C ILE A 8 3.26 7.64 -3.45
N PHE A 9 2.98 6.35 -3.69
CA PHE A 9 1.80 5.55 -3.37
C PHE A 9 0.42 5.94 -3.96
N GLN A 10 0.03 5.28 -5.06
CA GLN A 10 -1.37 5.17 -5.50
C GLN A 10 -1.84 3.70 -5.56
N ILE A 11 -2.31 3.09 -4.46
CA ILE A 11 -3.35 2.05 -4.57
C ILE A 11 -4.69 2.78 -4.62
N ALA A 12 -4.91 3.50 -5.72
CA ALA A 12 -6.17 4.17 -5.99
C ALA A 12 -6.36 4.26 -7.50
N SER A 13 -7.26 3.43 -8.01
CA SER A 13 -7.71 3.52 -9.41
C SER A 13 -8.36 4.89 -9.62
N GLU A 14 -7.92 5.64 -10.63
CA GLU A 14 -8.46 6.93 -11.04
C GLU A 14 -9.77 6.80 -11.84
N ARG A 15 -10.64 5.85 -11.50
CA ARG A 15 -11.91 5.64 -12.21
C ARG A 15 -13.10 5.80 -11.29
N THR A 16 -13.39 7.05 -10.90
CA THR A 16 -14.75 7.57 -10.66
C THR A 16 -14.65 9.08 -10.40
N PHE A 17 -14.84 9.90 -11.44
CA PHE A 17 -15.30 11.27 -11.28
C PHE A 17 -16.84 11.25 -11.28
N GLY A 18 -17.43 11.55 -10.13
CA GLY A 18 -18.88 11.62 -9.94
C GLY A 18 -19.20 12.50 -8.73
N ILE A 19 -19.87 13.61 -9.00
CA ILE A 19 -20.20 14.74 -8.13
C ILE A 19 -21.17 14.29 -7.01
N PHE A 20 -20.97 14.72 -5.76
CA PHE A 20 -21.95 15.39 -4.86
C PHE A 20 -21.51 15.45 -3.38
N GLY A 21 -21.50 16.67 -2.82
CA GLY A 21 -22.08 16.95 -1.49
C GLY A 21 -21.25 16.79 -0.20
N LEU A 22 -20.78 17.94 0.33
CA LEU A 22 -20.81 18.36 1.74
C LEU A 22 -19.99 17.57 2.80
N ARG A 23 -18.69 17.91 2.91
CA ARG A 23 -17.85 18.14 4.11
C ARG A 23 -16.38 17.90 3.72
N ALA A 24 -15.62 18.95 3.41
CA ALA A 24 -14.18 18.84 3.18
C ALA A 24 -13.42 18.93 4.53
N SER A 25 -12.36 18.19 4.81
CA SER A 25 -11.66 17.17 4.03
C SER A 25 -10.93 16.22 4.98
N LYS A 26 -11.38 14.96 5.10
CA LYS A 26 -10.38 13.91 5.35
C LYS A 26 -9.47 13.89 4.12
N SER A 27 -8.16 13.81 4.29
CA SER A 27 -7.27 13.67 3.15
C SER A 27 -7.78 12.51 2.29
N GLU A 28 -7.87 12.70 0.97
CA GLU A 28 -8.38 11.66 0.06
C GLU A 28 -7.63 10.34 0.28
N LEU A 29 -6.38 10.43 0.75
CA LEU A 29 -5.50 9.34 1.11
C LEU A 29 -5.21 9.30 2.63
N GLU A 30 -5.17 8.10 3.19
CA GLU A 30 -4.76 7.83 4.57
C GLU A 30 -3.66 6.77 4.61
N ARG A 31 -2.82 6.80 5.65
CA ARG A 31 -1.87 5.71 5.90
C ARG A 31 -2.62 4.50 6.44
N HIS A 32 -2.36 3.35 5.82
CA HIS A 32 -2.83 2.05 6.28
C HIS A 32 -1.65 1.09 6.46
N HIS A 33 -1.71 0.24 7.47
CA HIS A 33 -0.73 -0.84 7.62
C HIS A 33 -1.03 -1.95 6.63
N LEU A 34 -0.10 -2.30 5.74
CA LEU A 34 -0.25 -3.44 4.83
C LEU A 34 -0.57 -4.73 5.57
N PHE A 35 0.11 -4.98 6.69
CA PHE A 35 -0.32 -5.99 7.65
C PHE A 35 -1.03 -5.25 8.78
N PRO A 36 -2.39 -5.31 8.86
CA PRO A 36 -3.12 -4.45 9.80
C PRO A 36 -2.74 -4.70 11.25
N LYS A 37 -2.61 -3.63 12.03
CA LYS A 37 -2.25 -3.67 13.45
C LYS A 37 -3.03 -4.73 14.24
N ALA A 38 -4.35 -4.73 14.10
CA ALA A 38 -5.19 -5.66 14.85
C ALA A 38 -4.96 -7.13 14.46
N TRP A 39 -4.66 -7.41 13.18
CA TRP A 39 -4.26 -8.74 12.75
C TRP A 39 -2.88 -9.11 13.31
N LEU A 40 -1.90 -8.20 13.23
CA LEU A 40 -0.55 -8.41 13.78
C LEU A 40 -0.55 -8.71 15.28
N MET A 41 -1.35 -7.98 16.07
CA MET A 41 -1.49 -8.21 17.50
C MET A 41 -2.05 -9.60 17.81
N ARG A 42 -3.06 -10.05 17.06
CA ARG A 42 -3.62 -11.42 17.20
C ARG A 42 -2.61 -12.51 16.79
N ASN A 43 -1.65 -12.18 15.94
CA ASN A 43 -0.61 -13.09 15.45
C ASN A 43 0.74 -12.90 16.17
N GLY A 44 0.72 -12.39 17.41
CA GLY A 44 1.89 -12.36 18.30
C GLY A 44 2.86 -11.19 18.09
N VAL A 45 2.54 -10.22 17.25
CA VAL A 45 3.32 -8.98 17.08
C VAL A 45 2.66 -7.86 17.90
N THR A 46 2.99 -7.80 19.18
CA THR A 46 2.31 -6.96 20.17
C THR A 46 2.98 -5.63 20.44
N GLU A 47 4.30 -5.53 20.26
CA GLU A 47 5.03 -4.28 20.52
C GLU A 47 4.75 -3.22 19.45
N GLN A 48 4.49 -1.98 19.89
CA GLN A 48 4.15 -0.87 19.00
C GLN A 48 5.21 -0.59 17.93
N ARG A 49 6.48 -0.61 18.32
CA ARG A 49 7.61 -0.41 17.39
C ARG A 49 7.66 -1.47 16.29
N ASN A 50 7.14 -2.67 16.52
CA ASN A 50 7.23 -3.77 15.57
C ASN A 50 6.15 -3.64 14.49
N TYR A 51 4.92 -3.22 14.82
CA TYR A 51 3.87 -3.02 13.81
C TYR A 51 3.90 -1.63 13.16
N ASN A 52 4.42 -0.59 13.82
CA ASN A 52 4.57 0.78 13.29
C ASN A 52 5.89 0.96 12.51
N GLN A 53 6.20 0.05 11.61
CA GLN A 53 7.35 0.14 10.72
C GLN A 53 6.98 0.94 9.46
N ILE A 54 7.85 1.82 8.97
CA ILE A 54 7.63 2.57 7.70
C ILE A 54 7.36 1.59 6.55
N ALA A 55 8.12 0.50 6.51
CA ALA A 55 7.94 -0.59 5.54
C ALA A 55 6.63 -1.37 5.71
N ASN A 56 5.83 -1.12 6.74
CA ASN A 56 4.49 -1.68 6.88
C ASN A 56 3.38 -0.72 6.43
N PHE A 57 3.68 0.48 5.96
CA PHE A 57 2.63 1.43 5.54
C PHE A 57 2.42 1.46 4.01
N ALA A 58 1.21 1.84 3.62
CA ALA A 58 0.83 2.29 2.28
C ALA A 58 -0.19 3.43 2.40
N LEU A 59 -0.35 4.22 1.33
CA LEU A 59 -1.43 5.18 1.22
C LEU A 59 -2.63 4.54 0.52
N VAL A 60 -3.82 4.71 1.09
CA VAL A 60 -5.09 4.18 0.58
C VAL A 60 -6.20 5.22 0.68
N LYS A 61 -7.23 5.12 -0.14
CA LYS A 61 -8.42 5.98 -0.01
C LYS A 61 -9.14 5.74 1.31
N TRP A 62 -9.72 6.79 1.91
CA TRP A 62 -10.45 6.68 3.19
C TRP A 62 -11.54 5.59 3.16
N ASN A 63 -12.34 5.52 2.08
CA ASN A 63 -13.36 4.47 1.91
C ASN A 63 -12.74 3.06 1.90
N ASP A 64 -11.63 2.88 1.19
CA ASP A 64 -10.93 1.60 1.13
C ASP A 64 -10.31 1.25 2.48
N ASN A 65 -9.76 2.23 3.22
CA ASN A 65 -9.21 2.04 4.57
C ASN A 65 -10.26 1.43 5.52
N ILE A 66 -11.49 1.97 5.50
CA ILE A 66 -12.60 1.46 6.32
C ILE A 66 -12.95 0.02 5.94
N VAL A 67 -12.99 -0.28 4.64
CA VAL A 67 -13.38 -1.61 4.16
C VAL A 67 -12.30 -2.65 4.47
N ILE A 68 -11.02 -2.30 4.36
CA ILE A 68 -9.90 -3.21 4.70
C ILE A 68 -9.88 -3.47 6.21
N SER A 69 -9.95 -2.41 7.03
CA SER A 69 -10.05 -2.51 8.49
C SER A 69 -8.94 -3.38 9.11
N TYR A 70 -9.29 -4.55 9.66
CA TYR A 70 -8.39 -5.50 10.32
C TYR A 70 -8.15 -6.79 9.53
N LYS A 71 -8.57 -6.84 8.26
CA LYS A 71 -8.45 -8.03 7.40
C LYS A 71 -7.00 -8.27 7.03
N GLU A 72 -6.60 -9.52 6.94
CA GLU A 72 -5.25 -9.87 6.53
C GLU A 72 -4.99 -9.64 5.03
N PRO A 73 -3.73 -9.42 4.62
CA PRO A 73 -3.36 -9.16 3.23
C PRO A 73 -4.00 -10.09 2.20
N LYS A 74 -3.92 -11.42 2.43
CA LYS A 74 -4.47 -12.42 1.51
C LYS A 74 -5.98 -12.34 1.32
N VAL A 75 -6.70 -11.74 2.26
CA VAL A 75 -8.15 -11.56 2.18
C VAL A 75 -8.49 -10.30 1.40
N TYR A 76 -7.84 -9.17 1.70
CA TYR A 76 -8.24 -7.91 1.09
C TYR A 76 -7.57 -7.68 -0.27
N LEU A 77 -6.29 -8.06 -0.45
CA LEU A 77 -5.53 -7.70 -1.65
C LEU A 77 -6.17 -8.21 -2.95
N PRO A 78 -6.67 -9.48 -3.04
CA PRO A 78 -7.30 -9.96 -4.28
C PRO A 78 -8.55 -9.18 -4.68
N ILE A 79 -9.27 -8.56 -3.73
CA ILE A 79 -10.46 -7.75 -4.01
C ILE A 79 -10.06 -6.47 -4.76
N TYR A 80 -8.97 -5.85 -4.34
CA TYR A 80 -8.47 -4.61 -4.93
C TYR A 80 -7.65 -4.85 -6.20
N ALA A 81 -6.93 -5.96 -6.28
CA ALA A 81 -6.16 -6.33 -7.46
C ALA A 81 -7.04 -6.46 -8.70
N LYS A 82 -8.29 -6.90 -8.56
CA LYS A 82 -9.29 -6.98 -9.65
C LYS A 82 -9.62 -5.65 -10.33
N ARG A 83 -9.20 -4.51 -9.77
CA ARG A 83 -9.43 -3.18 -10.35
C ARG A 83 -8.45 -2.85 -11.48
N PHE A 84 -7.42 -3.66 -11.68
CA PHE A 84 -6.27 -3.39 -12.55
C PHE A 84 -5.95 -4.61 -13.41
N ASP A 85 -5.30 -4.39 -14.54
CA ASP A 85 -4.73 -5.48 -15.35
C ASP A 85 -3.35 -5.93 -14.83
N ASP A 86 -2.83 -7.05 -15.36
CA ASP A 86 -1.57 -7.64 -14.88
C ASP A 86 -0.35 -6.74 -15.06
N ASN A 87 -0.32 -5.92 -16.12
CA ASN A 87 0.77 -5.00 -16.42
C ASN A 87 0.74 -3.79 -15.47
N GLU A 88 -0.46 -3.25 -15.20
CA GLU A 88 -0.67 -2.24 -14.17
C GLU A 88 -0.24 -2.77 -12.80
N LEU A 89 -0.67 -4.00 -12.43
CA LEU A 89 -0.29 -4.63 -11.16
C LEU A 89 1.22 -4.83 -11.04
N GLU A 90 1.91 -5.22 -12.12
CA GLU A 90 3.37 -5.38 -12.12
C GLU A 90 4.08 -4.05 -11.87
N LYS A 91 3.70 -3.00 -12.60
CA LYS A 91 4.24 -1.64 -12.39
C LYS A 91 3.97 -1.15 -10.99
N MET A 92 2.75 -1.35 -10.48
CA MET A 92 2.38 -1.00 -9.12
C MET A 92 3.27 -1.72 -8.10
N ARG A 93 3.45 -3.04 -8.21
CA ARG A 93 4.33 -3.79 -7.30
C ARG A 93 5.73 -3.18 -7.23
N PHE A 94 6.32 -2.87 -8.39
CA PHE A 94 7.63 -2.23 -8.46
C PHE A 94 7.64 -0.87 -7.77
N TRP A 95 6.81 0.08 -8.19
CA TRP A 95 6.82 1.45 -7.66
C TRP A 95 6.40 1.55 -6.19
N HIS A 96 5.69 0.54 -5.68
CA HIS A 96 5.30 0.44 -4.27
C HIS A 96 6.26 -0.39 -3.40
N ALA A 97 7.36 -0.87 -4.00
CA ALA A 97 8.35 -1.73 -3.37
C ALA A 97 7.69 -2.94 -2.67
N LEU A 98 6.74 -3.59 -3.35
CA LEU A 98 6.05 -4.76 -2.82
C LEU A 98 6.72 -6.02 -3.36
N PRO A 99 7.20 -6.93 -2.48
CA PRO A 99 7.65 -8.24 -2.91
C PRO A 99 6.55 -9.00 -3.64
N GLU A 100 6.94 -9.88 -4.55
CA GLU A 100 5.99 -10.79 -5.16
C GLU A 100 5.35 -11.70 -4.09
N ASN A 101 4.04 -11.94 -4.20
CA ASN A 101 3.27 -12.74 -3.25
C ASN A 101 3.39 -12.32 -1.77
N TRP A 102 3.69 -11.03 -1.51
CA TRP A 102 3.88 -10.51 -0.16
C TRP A 102 2.69 -10.75 0.78
N GLN A 103 1.49 -10.88 0.24
CA GLN A 103 0.27 -11.16 1.01
C GLN A 103 0.28 -12.53 1.70
N GLU A 104 1.11 -13.46 1.24
CA GLU A 104 1.31 -14.78 1.82
C GLU A 104 2.57 -14.86 2.70
N MET A 105 3.40 -13.81 2.73
CA MET A 105 4.64 -13.80 3.50
C MET A 105 4.39 -13.71 5.00
N ASN A 106 5.28 -14.31 5.79
CA ASN A 106 5.39 -13.98 7.20
C ASN A 106 5.80 -12.51 7.37
N TYR A 107 5.18 -11.81 8.31
CA TYR A 107 5.45 -10.39 8.56
C TYR A 107 6.92 -10.07 8.82
N ARG A 108 7.64 -10.97 9.53
CA ARG A 108 9.05 -10.77 9.87
C ARG A 108 9.96 -10.85 8.64
N ASP A 109 9.60 -11.67 7.66
CA ASP A 109 10.34 -11.84 6.41
C ASP A 109 9.98 -10.75 5.39
N PHE A 110 8.72 -10.30 5.41
CA PHE A 110 8.23 -9.22 4.56
C PHE A 110 9.00 -7.90 4.77
N LEU A 111 9.21 -7.50 6.02
CA LEU A 111 9.83 -6.22 6.36
C LEU A 111 11.24 -6.01 5.76
N PRO A 112 12.23 -6.91 5.94
CA PRO A 112 13.54 -6.75 5.33
C PRO A 112 13.48 -6.79 3.80
N GLU A 113 12.63 -7.63 3.22
CA GLU A 113 12.52 -7.73 1.76
C GLU A 113 11.97 -6.43 1.15
N ARG A 114 10.89 -5.90 1.73
CA ARG A 114 10.33 -4.61 1.31
C ARG A 114 11.34 -3.47 1.46
N ARG A 115 12.14 -3.44 2.53
CA ARG A 115 13.17 -2.40 2.71
C ARG A 115 14.23 -2.43 1.61
N LYS A 116 14.65 -3.61 1.15
CA LYS A 116 15.56 -3.72 -0.01
C LYS A 116 14.90 -3.14 -1.25
N LEU A 117 13.65 -3.49 -1.53
CA LEU A 117 12.91 -2.98 -2.69
C LEU A 117 12.70 -1.46 -2.62
N ILE A 118 12.46 -0.89 -1.43
CA ILE A 118 12.37 0.57 -1.25
C ILE A 118 13.67 1.22 -1.70
N SER A 119 14.83 0.66 -1.34
CA SER A 119 16.13 1.20 -1.78
C SER A 119 16.26 1.20 -3.31
N LYS A 120 15.74 0.16 -3.98
CA LYS A 120 15.72 0.06 -5.45
C LYS A 120 14.79 1.08 -6.10
N VAL A 121 13.61 1.30 -5.54
CA VAL A 121 12.71 2.36 -6.03
C VAL A 121 13.35 3.74 -5.89
N VAL A 122 14.01 4.02 -4.76
CA VAL A 122 14.73 5.28 -4.55
C VAL A 122 15.89 5.44 -5.53
N GLU A 123 16.66 4.39 -5.77
CA GLU A 123 17.75 4.38 -6.76
C GLU A 123 17.23 4.72 -8.17
N GLU A 124 16.15 4.07 -8.61
CA GLU A 124 15.53 4.33 -9.92
C GLU A 124 14.88 5.71 -10.02
N ALA A 125 14.31 6.21 -8.91
CA ALA A 125 13.79 7.57 -8.86
C ALA A 125 14.92 8.61 -9.02
N TYR A 126 16.05 8.38 -8.35
CA TYR A 126 17.20 9.27 -8.39
C TYR A 126 17.83 9.36 -9.78
N LYS A 127 17.89 8.24 -10.53
CA LYS A 127 18.38 8.21 -11.92
C LYS A 127 17.57 9.06 -12.90
N LYS A 128 16.38 9.51 -12.51
CA LYS A 128 15.47 10.31 -13.34
C LYS A 128 15.46 11.80 -12.99
N LEU A 129 16.27 12.21 -12.01
CA LEU A 129 16.53 13.62 -11.67
C LEU A 129 17.61 14.19 -12.60
#